data_AF-A0ABD4QZV5-F1
#
_entry.id   AF-A0ABD4QZV5-F1
#
_cell.length_a   1.000
_cell.length_b   1.000
_cell.length_c   1.000
_cell.angle_alpha   90.00
_cell.angle_beta   90.00
_cell.angle_gamma   90.00
#
_symmetry.space_group_name_H-M   'P 1'
#
loop_
_entity.id
_entity.type
_entity.pdbx_description
1 polymer ?
#
loop_
_entity_poly.entity_id
_entity_poly.type
_entity_poly.pdbx_seq_one_letter_code
_entity_poly.pdbx_strand_id
1 'polypeptide(L)'
;MVNFTFGKWVSEPKVSEVTSEFVSITTEPKTDFWQRSYYGFRNENAPALLIDSKDNFTFTAKVSFTYQELFDQCGLIIYLDNENWFKASIEYENQSFSRLGSVVTNLGYSDWATTDIPLPKEIWYRLSRRGPDFLIESSFDGLV
;
A
#
# COMPACT_ATOMS: atom_id res chain seq x y z
N MET A 1 -9.37 -14.15 -11.33
CA MET A 1 -8.79 -12.84 -11.65
C MET A 1 -9.56 -11.81 -10.83
N VAL A 2 -8.89 -10.87 -10.17
CA VAL A 2 -9.54 -9.84 -9.34
C VAL A 2 -10.20 -8.82 -10.28
N ASN A 3 -11.44 -8.43 -10.00
CA ASN A 3 -12.14 -7.38 -10.74
C ASN A 3 -12.19 -6.12 -9.86
N PHE A 4 -11.42 -5.08 -10.23
CA PHE A 4 -11.31 -3.87 -9.41
C PHE A 4 -12.56 -2.99 -9.43
N THR A 5 -13.50 -3.17 -10.36
CA THR A 5 -14.75 -2.38 -10.37
C THR A 5 -15.69 -2.68 -9.21
N PHE A 6 -15.44 -3.76 -8.46
CA PHE A 6 -16.13 -4.04 -7.20
C PHE A 6 -15.47 -3.39 -5.98
N GLY A 7 -14.35 -2.70 -6.18
CA GLY A 7 -13.60 -2.06 -5.12
C GLY A 7 -14.35 -0.88 -4.48
N LYS A 8 -14.03 -0.60 -3.22
CA LYS A 8 -14.53 0.55 -2.46
C LYS A 8 -13.36 1.39 -1.98
N TRP A 9 -13.49 2.71 -2.13
CA TRP A 9 -12.47 3.63 -1.64
C TRP A 9 -12.54 3.79 -0.12
N VAL A 10 -11.38 3.79 0.55
CA VAL A 10 -11.24 4.31 1.92
C VAL A 10 -11.31 5.84 1.88
N SER A 11 -10.44 6.43 1.05
CA SER A 11 -10.44 7.85 0.69
C SER A 11 -10.41 7.92 -0.84
N GLU A 12 -11.49 8.41 -1.45
CA GLU A 12 -11.57 8.51 -2.91
C GLU A 12 -10.74 9.71 -3.40
N PRO A 13 -9.77 9.51 -4.31
CA PRO A 13 -8.98 10.60 -4.86
C PRO A 13 -9.80 11.40 -5.88
N LYS A 14 -9.47 12.67 -6.08
CA LYS A 14 -10.09 13.52 -7.11
C LYS A 14 -9.94 12.98 -8.53
N VAL A 15 -8.84 12.27 -8.80
CA VAL A 15 -8.54 11.70 -10.11
C VAL A 15 -8.14 10.24 -9.95
N SER A 16 -8.99 9.35 -10.44
CA SER A 16 -8.72 7.92 -10.54
C SER A 16 -9.35 7.32 -11.79
N GLU A 17 -8.85 6.15 -12.16
CA GLU A 17 -9.47 5.28 -13.15
C GLU A 17 -9.53 3.86 -12.56
N VAL A 18 -10.69 3.24 -12.61
CA VAL A 18 -10.90 1.87 -12.14
C VAL A 18 -11.51 1.06 -13.29
N THR A 19 -10.78 0.04 -13.73
CA THR A 19 -11.28 -0.94 -14.71
C THR A 19 -11.37 -2.30 -14.05
N SER A 20 -11.74 -3.34 -14.80
CA SER A 20 -11.68 -4.70 -14.28
C SER A 20 -10.25 -5.22 -14.08
N GLU A 21 -9.25 -4.56 -14.69
CA GLU A 21 -7.87 -5.07 -14.79
C GLU A 21 -6.84 -4.21 -14.07
N PHE A 22 -7.09 -2.91 -13.90
CA PHE A 22 -6.17 -2.00 -13.23
C PHE A 22 -6.88 -0.89 -12.48
N VAL A 23 -6.10 -0.23 -11.62
CA VAL A 23 -6.47 0.97 -10.88
C VAL A 23 -5.37 2.00 -11.09
N SER A 24 -5.74 3.21 -11.47
CA SER A 24 -4.86 4.38 -11.52
C SER A 24 -5.32 5.40 -10.49
N ILE A 25 -4.37 5.96 -9.72
CA ILE A 25 -4.61 6.91 -8.64
C ILE A 25 -3.66 8.08 -8.83
N THR A 26 -4.19 9.30 -8.81
CA THR A 26 -3.39 10.51 -8.60
C THR A 26 -3.60 10.98 -7.18
N THR A 27 -2.53 10.97 -6.37
CA THR A 27 -2.59 11.37 -4.98
C THR A 27 -2.70 12.89 -4.81
N GLU A 28 -3.51 13.31 -3.86
CA GLU A 28 -3.51 14.67 -3.37
C GLU A 28 -2.35 14.92 -2.38
N PRO A 29 -1.86 16.17 -2.27
CA PRO A 29 -0.87 16.51 -1.27
C PRO A 29 -1.36 16.22 0.16
N LYS A 30 -0.43 15.88 1.06
CA LYS A 30 -0.68 15.66 2.50
C LYS A 30 -1.64 14.50 2.77
N THR A 31 -1.50 13.43 1.99
CA THR A 31 -2.20 12.18 2.20
C THR A 31 -1.25 11.14 2.77
N ASP A 32 -1.68 10.37 3.76
CA ASP A 32 -0.84 9.37 4.45
C ASP A 32 -1.68 8.34 5.24
N PHE A 33 -1.05 7.22 5.57
CA PHE A 33 -1.50 6.22 6.55
C PHE A 33 -0.44 6.07 7.65
N TRP A 34 -0.73 6.57 8.84
CA TRP A 34 0.12 6.41 10.03
C TRP A 34 -0.68 6.61 11.31
N GLN A 35 -0.37 5.83 12.35
CA GLN A 35 -1.02 5.95 13.65
C GLN A 35 -0.01 6.08 14.79
N ARG A 36 0.08 7.30 15.35
CA ARG A 36 0.66 7.69 16.66
C ARG A 36 2.15 7.44 16.90
N SER A 37 2.66 6.27 16.59
CA SER A 37 3.99 5.83 16.98
C SER A 37 5.04 6.87 16.61
N TYR A 38 5.88 7.22 17.59
CA TYR A 38 6.92 8.26 17.53
C TYR A 38 6.42 9.70 17.24
N TYR A 39 5.63 9.92 16.18
CA TYR A 39 5.26 11.25 15.70
C TYR A 39 4.01 11.85 16.35
N GLY A 40 3.20 11.07 17.06
CA GLY A 40 1.99 11.51 17.77
C GLY A 40 0.75 11.81 16.91
N PHE A 41 0.92 12.10 15.62
CA PHE A 41 -0.19 12.35 14.69
C PHE A 41 -0.90 11.07 14.26
N ARG A 42 -2.09 11.25 13.67
CA ARG A 42 -2.90 10.19 13.06
C ARG A 42 -3.32 10.63 11.67
N ASN A 43 -2.93 9.86 10.65
CA ASN A 43 -3.32 10.05 9.26
C ASN A 43 -3.96 8.75 8.73
N GLU A 44 -5.09 8.89 8.04
CA GLU A 44 -5.76 7.79 7.34
C GLU A 44 -6.48 8.25 6.07
N ASN A 45 -5.93 9.30 5.45
CA ASN A 45 -6.56 10.02 4.34
C ASN A 45 -5.95 9.67 2.98
N ALA A 46 -5.01 8.72 2.93
CA ALA A 46 -4.44 8.29 1.66
C ALA A 46 -5.42 7.43 0.84
N PRO A 47 -5.40 7.60 -0.49
CA PRO A 47 -6.29 6.86 -1.36
C PRO A 47 -5.94 5.37 -1.38
N ALA A 48 -6.95 4.55 -1.18
CA ALA A 48 -6.86 3.09 -1.17
C ALA A 48 -8.16 2.49 -1.69
N LEU A 49 -8.07 1.60 -2.68
CA LEU A 49 -9.19 0.84 -3.20
C LEU A 49 -9.18 -0.57 -2.57
N LEU A 50 -10.24 -0.92 -1.86
CA LEU A 50 -10.37 -2.19 -1.16
C LEU A 50 -11.35 -3.12 -1.86
N ILE A 51 -11.02 -4.41 -1.89
CA ILE A 51 -11.93 -5.47 -2.31
C ILE A 51 -12.18 -6.37 -1.12
N ASP A 52 -13.44 -6.52 -0.75
CA ASP A 52 -13.84 -7.35 0.38
C ASP A 52 -13.61 -8.83 0.09
N SER A 53 -12.96 -9.55 1.02
CA SER A 53 -12.83 -11.00 0.95
C SER A 53 -12.81 -11.64 2.34
N LYS A 54 -13.58 -12.73 2.49
CA LYS A 54 -13.57 -13.58 3.68
C LYS A 54 -12.73 -14.84 3.51
N ASP A 55 -12.28 -15.11 2.28
CA ASP A 55 -11.63 -16.35 1.91
C ASP A 55 -10.10 -16.22 2.00
N ASN A 56 -9.43 -17.38 1.97
CA ASN A 56 -8.01 -17.42 1.68
C ASN A 56 -7.77 -16.98 0.24
N PHE A 57 -6.76 -16.14 0.03
CA PHE A 57 -6.42 -15.67 -1.30
C PHE A 57 -4.91 -15.53 -1.46
N THR A 58 -4.48 -15.50 -2.71
CA THR A 58 -3.18 -14.98 -3.11
C THR A 58 -3.44 -14.01 -4.25
N PHE A 59 -2.97 -12.79 -4.08
CA PHE A 59 -3.13 -11.71 -5.05
C PHE A 59 -1.77 -11.13 -5.36
N THR A 60 -1.48 -11.01 -6.66
CA THR A 60 -0.24 -10.43 -7.16
C THR A 60 -0.58 -9.17 -7.95
N ALA A 61 0.14 -8.09 -7.66
CA ALA A 61 0.00 -6.82 -8.34
C ALA A 61 1.38 -6.32 -8.78
N LYS A 62 1.45 -5.83 -10.01
CA LYS A 62 2.50 -4.91 -10.43
C LYS A 62 2.02 -3.50 -10.12
N VAL A 63 2.80 -2.73 -9.38
CA VAL A 63 2.55 -1.30 -9.20
C VAL A 63 3.61 -0.50 -9.94
N SER A 64 3.20 0.62 -10.51
CA SER A 64 4.05 1.56 -11.23
C SER A 64 3.72 2.97 -10.75
N PHE A 65 4.73 3.81 -10.60
CA PHE A 65 4.58 5.14 -9.99
C PHE A 65 5.65 6.10 -10.50
N THR A 66 5.41 7.39 -10.31
CA THR A 66 6.37 8.47 -10.60
C THR A 66 6.67 9.19 -9.31
N TYR A 67 7.91 9.07 -8.81
CA TYR A 67 8.36 9.85 -7.66
C TYR A 67 8.35 11.34 -7.97
N GLN A 68 7.79 12.12 -7.06
CA GLN A 68 7.72 13.58 -7.13
C GLN A 68 8.28 14.21 -5.86
N GLU A 69 7.90 13.71 -4.69
CA GLU A 69 8.21 14.32 -3.40
C GLU A 69 8.63 13.31 -2.34
N LEU A 70 9.35 13.80 -1.33
CA LEU A 70 9.75 13.02 -0.15
C LEU A 70 8.52 12.34 0.48
N PHE A 71 8.65 11.05 0.79
CA PHE A 71 7.60 10.16 1.33
C PHE A 71 6.50 9.74 0.36
N ASP A 72 6.68 9.93 -0.94
CA ASP A 72 5.79 9.33 -1.95
C ASP A 72 5.77 7.81 -1.79
N GLN A 73 4.56 7.24 -1.71
CA GLN A 73 4.34 5.83 -1.42
C GLN A 73 3.46 5.16 -2.47
N CYS A 74 3.76 3.90 -2.79
CA CYS A 74 2.91 3.07 -3.64
C CYS A 74 3.05 1.59 -3.27
N GLY A 75 1.92 0.89 -3.09
CA GLY A 75 1.92 -0.50 -2.67
C GLY A 75 0.53 -1.07 -2.39
N LEU A 76 0.47 -2.04 -1.49
CA LEU A 76 -0.75 -2.75 -1.11
C LEU A 76 -1.15 -2.43 0.33
N ILE A 77 -2.45 -2.51 0.61
CA ILE A 77 -3.02 -2.31 1.94
C ILE A 77 -4.06 -3.38 2.26
N ILE A 78 -4.08 -3.82 3.52
CA ILE A 78 -5.19 -4.54 4.15
C ILE A 78 -5.76 -3.58 5.18
N TYR A 79 -7.07 -3.36 5.14
CA TYR A 79 -7.71 -2.38 6.00
C TYR A 79 -8.95 -3.00 6.63
N LEU A 80 -9.06 -2.93 7.96
CA LEU A 80 -10.25 -3.31 8.71
C LEU A 80 -10.96 -2.06 9.22
N ASP A 81 -10.21 -1.20 9.91
CA ASP A 81 -10.67 0.07 10.45
C ASP A 81 -9.47 1.00 10.69
N ASN A 82 -9.74 2.18 11.25
CA ASN A 82 -8.73 3.22 11.47
C ASN A 82 -7.67 2.85 12.51
N GLU A 83 -7.93 1.87 13.36
CA GLU A 83 -7.01 1.39 14.39
C GLU A 83 -6.31 0.09 13.99
N ASN A 84 -6.77 -0.59 12.93
CA ASN A 84 -6.30 -1.92 12.53
C ASN A 84 -6.17 -2.02 11.00
N TRP A 85 -4.95 -1.88 10.51
CA TRP A 85 -4.61 -1.99 9.09
C TRP A 85 -3.15 -2.35 8.91
N PHE A 86 -2.80 -2.79 7.70
CA PHE A 86 -1.44 -3.08 7.29
C PHE A 86 -1.20 -2.47 5.91
N LYS A 87 -0.06 -1.82 5.70
CA LYS A 87 0.39 -1.43 4.35
C LYS A 87 1.78 -1.99 4.10
N ALA A 88 2.07 -2.33 2.85
CA ALA A 88 3.42 -2.57 2.37
C ALA A 88 3.63 -1.80 1.08
N SER A 89 4.69 -1.00 1.06
CA SER A 89 4.92 -0.05 -0.02
C SER A 89 6.41 0.24 -0.18
N ILE A 90 6.70 0.77 -1.35
CA ILE A 90 7.89 1.57 -1.53
C ILE A 90 7.59 2.97 -0.97
N GLU A 91 8.61 3.64 -0.47
CA GLU A 91 8.55 4.99 0.06
C GLU A 91 9.79 5.76 -0.42
N TYR A 92 9.57 6.85 -1.13
CA TYR A 92 10.66 7.66 -1.66
C TYR A 92 11.38 8.41 -0.54
N GLU A 93 12.70 8.26 -0.49
CA GLU A 93 13.54 8.98 0.46
C GLU A 93 14.33 10.11 -0.23
N ASN A 94 15.09 9.79 -1.26
CA ASN A 94 15.92 10.77 -1.97
C ASN A 94 16.38 10.23 -3.34
N GLN A 95 17.20 11.02 -4.04
CA GLN A 95 17.70 10.71 -5.38
C GLN A 95 18.60 9.47 -5.47
N SER A 96 19.00 8.88 -4.34
CA SER A 96 19.87 7.70 -4.29
C SER A 96 19.12 6.41 -3.99
N PHE A 97 18.08 6.46 -3.15
CA PHE A 97 17.37 5.26 -2.71
C PHE A 97 15.92 5.54 -2.29
N SER A 98 15.14 4.47 -2.28
CA SER A 98 13.83 4.39 -1.65
C SER A 98 13.86 3.37 -0.52
N ARG A 99 12.87 3.42 0.34
CA ARG A 99 12.62 2.44 1.39
C ARG A 99 11.55 1.46 0.93
N LEU A 100 11.82 0.17 1.01
CA LEU A 100 10.79 -0.85 0.95
C LEU A 100 10.41 -1.18 2.38
N GLY A 101 9.13 -1.15 2.71
CA GLY A 101 8.73 -1.39 4.09
C GLY A 101 7.30 -1.85 4.25
N SER A 102 7.01 -2.26 5.47
CA SER A 102 5.66 -2.60 5.93
C SER A 102 5.34 -1.84 7.20
N VAL A 103 4.13 -1.32 7.27
CA VAL A 103 3.56 -0.77 8.49
C VAL A 103 2.41 -1.67 8.93
N VAL A 104 2.53 -2.25 10.13
CA VAL A 104 1.44 -2.97 10.80
C VAL A 104 0.88 -2.03 11.85
N THR A 105 -0.38 -1.66 11.71
CA THR A 105 -1.09 -0.84 12.68
C THR A 105 -2.07 -1.70 13.45
N ASN A 106 -1.89 -1.77 14.76
CA ASN A 106 -2.72 -2.55 15.67
C ASN A 106 -3.11 -1.67 16.87
N LEU A 107 -4.39 -1.67 17.22
CA LEU A 107 -4.93 -0.83 18.31
C LEU A 107 -4.53 0.66 18.19
N GLY A 108 -4.41 1.15 16.96
CA GLY A 108 -4.11 2.55 16.67
C GLY A 108 -2.66 2.95 16.92
N TYR A 109 -1.72 2.00 16.82
CA TYR A 109 -0.27 2.23 16.85
C TYR A 109 0.41 1.52 15.69
N SER A 110 1.17 2.27 14.89
CA SER A 110 1.92 1.78 13.74
C SER A 110 3.29 1.24 14.15
N ASP A 111 3.62 0.04 13.71
CA ASP A 111 4.96 -0.55 13.75
C ASP A 111 5.50 -0.59 12.32
N TRP A 112 6.65 0.03 12.09
CA TRP A 112 7.24 0.18 10.76
C TRP A 112 8.58 -0.52 10.66
N ALA A 113 8.67 -1.46 9.73
CA ALA A 113 9.91 -2.12 9.34
C ALA A 113 10.28 -1.73 7.91
N THR A 114 11.57 -1.47 7.67
CA THR A 114 12.03 -1.01 6.36
C THR A 114 13.46 -1.44 6.04
N THR A 115 13.76 -1.50 4.75
CA THR A 115 15.11 -1.64 4.18
C THR A 115 15.30 -0.67 3.02
N ASP A 116 16.52 -0.19 2.85
CA ASP A 116 16.87 0.62 1.68
C ASP A 116 16.91 -0.27 0.43
N ILE A 117 16.39 0.27 -0.67
CA ILE A 117 16.38 -0.34 -2.00
C ILE A 117 16.72 0.71 -3.07
N PRO A 118 17.03 0.32 -4.31
CA PRO A 118 17.17 1.27 -5.42
C PRO A 118 15.90 2.10 -5.66
N LEU A 119 15.91 2.92 -6.71
CA LEU A 119 14.76 3.71 -7.17
C LEU A 119 14.04 3.03 -8.36
N PRO A 120 13.35 1.89 -8.17
CA PRO A 120 12.58 1.30 -9.25
C PRO A 120 11.40 2.21 -9.62
N LYS A 121 10.92 2.10 -10.86
CA LYS A 121 9.66 2.74 -11.31
C LYS A 121 8.47 1.80 -11.24
N GLU A 122 8.74 0.53 -10.96
CA GLU A 122 7.77 -0.53 -10.85
C GLU A 122 8.26 -1.61 -9.90
N ILE A 123 7.35 -2.23 -9.17
CA ILE A 123 7.64 -3.33 -8.27
C ILE A 123 6.42 -4.25 -8.21
N TRP A 124 6.67 -5.54 -8.06
CA TRP A 124 5.63 -6.53 -7.85
C TRP A 124 5.45 -6.78 -6.36
N TYR A 125 4.21 -6.94 -5.95
CA TYR A 125 3.84 -7.43 -4.63
C TYR A 125 3.00 -8.68 -4.76
N ARG A 126 3.21 -9.64 -3.86
CA ARG A 126 2.29 -10.77 -3.66
C ARG A 126 1.82 -10.79 -2.22
N LEU A 127 0.50 -10.67 -2.06
CA LEU A 127 -0.17 -10.75 -0.77
C LEU A 127 -0.95 -12.06 -0.69
N SER A 128 -0.62 -12.89 0.30
CA SER A 128 -1.31 -14.15 0.57
C SER A 128 -1.94 -14.14 1.96
N ARG A 129 -3.21 -14.52 2.03
CA ARG A 129 -3.92 -14.76 3.29
C ARG A 129 -4.16 -16.26 3.49
N ARG A 130 -3.83 -16.78 4.68
CA ARG A 130 -4.15 -18.15 5.11
C ARG A 130 -4.71 -18.09 6.54
N GLY A 131 -6.04 -18.12 6.65
CA GLY A 131 -6.74 -17.95 7.93
C GLY A 131 -6.46 -16.56 8.53
N PRO A 132 -5.87 -16.48 9.74
CA PRO A 132 -5.46 -15.21 10.35
C PRO A 132 -4.11 -14.69 9.83
N ASP A 133 -3.37 -15.49 9.07
CA ASP A 133 -2.00 -15.17 8.70
C ASP A 133 -1.92 -14.47 7.35
N PHE A 134 -1.02 -13.50 7.24
CA PHE A 134 -0.71 -12.78 6.02
C PHE A 134 0.78 -12.86 5.70
N LEU A 135 1.09 -13.14 4.43
CA LEU A 135 2.44 -13.10 3.89
C LEU A 135 2.46 -12.05 2.78
N ILE A 136 3.38 -11.09 2.91
CA ILE A 136 3.70 -10.12 1.86
C ILE A 136 5.09 -10.44 1.29
N GLU A 137 5.19 -10.42 -0.02
CA GLU A 137 6.42 -10.61 -0.76
C GLU A 137 6.54 -9.53 -1.82
N SER A 138 7.77 -9.23 -2.25
CA SER A 138 8.03 -8.25 -3.30
C SER A 138 9.09 -8.75 -4.29
N SER A 139 8.98 -8.33 -5.55
CA SER A 139 10.00 -8.62 -6.58
C SER A 139 10.18 -7.45 -7.55
N PHE A 140 11.42 -7.25 -8.01
CA PHE A 140 11.73 -6.31 -9.10
C PHE A 140 11.52 -6.90 -10.50
N ASP A 141 11.51 -8.23 -10.65
CA ASP A 141 11.42 -8.92 -11.95
C ASP A 141 10.10 -9.70 -12.13
N GLY A 142 9.24 -9.70 -11.11
CA GLY A 142 7.95 -10.39 -11.13
C GLY A 142 8.03 -11.88 -10.79
N LEU A 143 9.22 -12.41 -10.48
CA LEU A 143 9.39 -13.73 -9.88
C LEU A 143 9.15 -13.63 -8.37
N VAL A 144 7.92 -13.28 -8.00
CA VAL A 144 7.38 -13.59 -6.67
C VAL A 144 6.80 -14.97 -6.74
#